data_AF-A0A1F5T7X6-F1
#
_entry.id   AF-A0A1F5T7X6-F1
#
_cell.length_a   1.000
_cell.length_b   1.000
_cell.length_c   1.000
_cell.angle_alpha   90.00
_cell.angle_beta   90.00
_cell.angle_gamma   90.00
#
_symmetry.space_group_name_H-M   'P 1'
#
loop_
_entity.id
_entity.type
_entity.pdbx_description
1 polymer ?
#
loop_
_entity_poly.entity_id
_entity_poly.type
_entity_poly.pdbx_seq_one_letter_code
_entity_poly.pdbx_strand_id
1 'polypeptide(L)'
;MQEEKNNKTEIQEVLEIVNFIKDHAASQKSVDALADRVGSLETRVGGLETQVGGLEKKVDSLAVKMVTKEYLDDKLADLNGSLTLMMRKEDAKVRALIDKMEKKQVLSKEEMKAILSMEPFPQLAL
;
A
#
# COMPACT_ATOMS: atom_id res chain seq x y z
N MET A 1 -74.05 -8.21 48.29
CA MET A 1 -73.95 -9.10 47.11
C MET A 1 -73.70 -8.35 45.80
N GLN A 2 -74.50 -7.34 45.40
CA GLN A 2 -74.27 -6.62 44.13
C GLN A 2 -73.05 -5.68 44.20
N GLU A 3 -72.93 -4.91 45.28
CA GLU A 3 -71.82 -3.99 45.55
C GLU A 3 -70.47 -4.72 45.65
N GLU A 4 -70.47 -5.88 46.33
CA GLU A 4 -69.28 -6.73 46.47
C GLU A 4 -68.82 -7.35 45.14
N LYS A 5 -69.75 -7.68 44.24
CA LYS A 5 -69.43 -8.10 42.87
C LYS A 5 -68.88 -6.93 42.04
N ASN A 6 -69.44 -5.74 42.20
CA ASN A 6 -68.97 -4.55 41.48
C ASN A 6 -67.54 -4.17 41.88
N ASN A 7 -67.25 -4.14 43.18
CA ASN A 7 -65.90 -3.90 43.69
C ASN A 7 -64.89 -4.95 43.20
N LYS A 8 -65.30 -6.22 43.09
CA LYS A 8 -64.43 -7.28 42.57
C LYS A 8 -64.08 -7.08 41.09
N THR A 9 -65.03 -6.62 40.28
CA THR A 9 -64.79 -6.30 38.85
C THR A 9 -63.85 -5.11 38.72
N GLU A 10 -64.07 -4.03 39.47
CA GLU A 10 -63.20 -2.85 39.46
C GLU A 10 -61.75 -3.18 39.87
N ILE A 11 -61.58 -4.03 40.90
CA ILE A 11 -60.25 -4.50 41.32
C ILE A 11 -59.56 -5.29 40.20
N GLN A 12 -60.31 -6.11 39.46
CA GLN A 12 -59.76 -6.90 38.34
C GLN A 12 -59.27 -5.99 37.20
N GLU A 13 -60.04 -4.97 36.83
CA GLU A 13 -59.65 -3.99 35.81
C GLU A 13 -58.40 -3.21 36.22
N VAL A 14 -58.32 -2.79 37.49
CA VAL A 14 -57.13 -2.13 38.03
C VAL A 14 -55.90 -3.05 37.97
N LEU A 15 -56.05 -4.33 38.30
CA LEU A 15 -54.95 -5.30 38.23
C LEU A 15 -54.43 -5.50 36.79
N GLU A 16 -55.33 -5.53 35.81
CA GLU A 16 -54.95 -5.62 34.39
C GLU A 16 -54.17 -4.39 33.93
N ILE A 17 -54.64 -3.19 34.30
CA ILE A 17 -53.94 -1.93 34.00
C ILE A 17 -52.57 -1.89 34.68
N VAL A 18 -52.46 -2.30 35.95
CA VAL A 18 -51.19 -2.31 36.69
C VAL A 18 -50.18 -3.27 36.05
N ASN A 19 -50.61 -4.46 35.63
CA ASN A 19 -49.74 -5.40 34.92
C ASN A 19 -49.30 -4.84 33.57
N PHE A 20 -50.21 -4.22 32.81
CA PHE A 20 -49.89 -3.56 31.56
C PHE A 20 -48.83 -2.45 31.74
N ILE A 21 -49.00 -1.59 32.75
CA ILE A 21 -48.04 -0.51 33.07
C ILE A 21 -46.69 -1.10 33.46
N LYS A 22 -46.67 -2.16 34.27
CA LYS A 22 -45.44 -2.83 34.69
C LYS A 22 -44.65 -3.37 33.50
N ASP A 23 -45.32 -4.01 32.55
CA ASP A 23 -44.68 -4.55 31.34
C ASP A 23 -44.14 -3.43 30.45
N HIS A 24 -44.91 -2.36 30.24
CA HIS A 24 -44.48 -1.20 29.45
C HIS A 24 -43.30 -0.46 30.09
N ALA A 25 -43.29 -0.34 31.42
CA ALA A 25 -42.16 0.27 32.13
C ALA A 25 -40.87 -0.55 31.96
N ALA A 26 -40.96 -1.88 31.88
CA ALA A 26 -39.82 -2.74 31.58
C ALA A 26 -39.35 -2.60 30.12
N SER A 27 -40.29 -2.48 29.17
CA SER A 27 -39.99 -2.20 27.77
C SER A 27 -39.29 -0.84 27.59
N GLN A 28 -39.73 0.21 28.29
CA GLN A 28 -39.11 1.54 28.21
C GLN A 28 -37.63 1.52 28.59
N LYS A 29 -37.28 0.84 29.69
CA LYS A 29 -35.86 0.70 30.10
C LYS A 29 -35.01 0.00 29.05
N SER A 30 -35.60 -0.95 28.33
CA SER A 30 -34.91 -1.68 27.26
C SER A 30 -34.70 -0.80 26.02
N VAL A 31 -35.67 0.07 25.72
CA VAL A 31 -35.56 1.10 24.67
C VAL A 31 -34.49 2.12 25.01
N ASP A 32 -34.45 2.62 26.25
CA ASP A 32 -33.44 3.57 26.70
C ASP A 32 -32.03 2.98 26.59
N ALA A 33 -31.85 1.73 27.06
CA ALA A 33 -30.57 1.02 26.93
C ALA A 33 -30.16 0.78 25.47
N LEU A 34 -31.12 0.57 24.57
CA LEU A 34 -30.85 0.47 23.14
C LEU A 34 -30.42 1.82 22.55
N ALA A 35 -31.09 2.92 22.93
CA ALA A 35 -30.74 4.26 22.49
C ALA A 35 -29.30 4.62 22.89
N ASP A 36 -28.91 4.32 24.14
CA ASP A 36 -27.53 4.52 24.61
C ASP A 36 -26.50 3.72 23.79
N ARG A 37 -26.82 2.46 23.49
CA ARG A 37 -25.96 1.60 22.65
C ARG A 37 -25.84 2.14 21.23
N VAL A 38 -26.92 2.66 20.65
CA VAL A 38 -26.92 3.27 19.32
C VAL A 38 -26.06 4.54 19.33
N GLY A 39 -26.21 5.44 20.30
CA GLY A 39 -25.38 6.64 20.40
C GLY A 39 -23.88 6.34 20.57
N SER A 40 -23.55 5.28 21.33
CA SER A 40 -22.17 4.79 21.43
C SER A 40 -21.64 4.27 20.10
N LEU A 41 -22.47 3.56 19.32
CA LEU A 41 -22.11 3.09 17.99
C LEU A 41 -21.91 4.24 17.00
N GLU A 42 -22.79 5.24 16.98
CA GLU A 42 -22.64 6.44 16.14
C GLU A 42 -21.32 7.15 16.41
N THR A 43 -20.96 7.31 17.69
CA THR A 43 -19.67 7.90 18.09
C THR A 43 -18.48 7.09 17.57
N ARG A 44 -18.54 5.76 17.70
CA ARG A 44 -17.48 4.86 17.22
C ARG A 44 -17.35 4.89 15.70
N VAL A 45 -18.47 4.92 14.98
CA VAL A 45 -18.51 5.01 13.51
C VAL A 45 -17.90 6.33 13.05
N GLY A 46 -18.28 7.47 13.64
CA GLY A 46 -17.66 8.76 13.30
C GLY A 46 -16.15 8.80 13.57
N GLY A 47 -15.69 8.12 14.62
CA GLY A 47 -14.26 7.91 14.88
C GLY A 47 -13.56 7.11 13.78
N LEU A 48 -14.19 6.04 13.28
CA LEU A 48 -13.66 5.22 12.19
C LEU A 48 -13.63 5.99 10.87
N GLU A 49 -14.67 6.76 10.53
CA GLU A 49 -14.70 7.61 9.34
C GLU A 49 -13.53 8.60 9.33
N THR A 50 -13.24 9.20 10.48
CA THR A 50 -12.09 10.10 10.63
C THR A 50 -10.76 9.38 10.44
N GLN A 51 -10.61 8.17 11.01
CA GLN A 51 -9.39 7.37 10.84
C GLN A 51 -9.17 6.94 9.40
N VAL A 52 -10.23 6.48 8.72
CA VAL A 52 -10.18 6.08 7.30
C VAL A 52 -9.80 7.28 6.43
N GLY A 53 -10.44 8.43 6.60
CA GLY A 53 -10.07 9.64 5.86
C GLY A 53 -8.63 10.11 6.14
N GLY A 54 -8.11 9.85 7.34
CA GLY A 54 -6.70 10.06 7.67
C GLY A 54 -5.75 9.07 6.97
N LEU A 55 -6.17 7.82 6.79
CA LEU A 55 -5.40 6.79 6.08
C LEU A 55 -5.37 7.05 4.58
N GLU A 56 -6.49 7.44 3.97
CA GLU A 56 -6.57 7.81 2.55
C GLU A 56 -5.54 8.89 2.21
N LYS A 57 -5.51 9.98 2.98
CA LYS A 57 -4.53 11.07 2.79
C LYS A 57 -3.08 10.59 2.92
N LYS A 58 -2.80 9.65 3.82
CA LYS A 58 -1.45 9.08 3.98
C LYS A 58 -1.08 8.21 2.78
N VAL A 59 -2.00 7.40 2.28
CA VAL A 59 -1.81 6.59 1.07
C VAL A 59 -1.56 7.47 -0.14
N ASP A 60 -2.32 8.55 -0.32
CA ASP A 60 -2.09 9.51 -1.40
C ASP A 60 -0.70 10.16 -1.30
N SER A 61 -0.30 10.58 -0.09
CA SER A 61 1.06 11.13 0.11
C SER A 61 2.16 10.10 -0.16
N LEU A 62 1.92 8.82 0.12
CA LEU A 62 2.89 7.76 -0.18
C LEU A 62 2.98 7.52 -1.68
N ALA A 63 1.84 7.45 -2.38
CA ALA A 63 1.79 7.24 -3.82
C ALA A 63 2.57 8.32 -4.59
N VAL A 64 2.50 9.58 -4.17
CA VAL A 64 3.24 10.69 -4.78
C VAL A 64 4.76 10.63 -4.50
N LYS A 65 5.17 10.07 -3.36
CA LYS A 65 6.59 9.97 -2.96
C LYS A 65 7.28 8.72 -3.48
N MET A 66 6.52 7.69 -3.83
CA MET A 66 7.07 6.44 -4.33
C MET A 66 7.59 6.61 -5.75
N VAL A 67 8.81 6.15 -5.97
CA VAL A 67 9.37 6.03 -7.31
C VAL A 67 8.74 4.80 -7.97
N THR A 68 8.27 4.94 -9.22
CA THR A 68 7.68 3.83 -9.96
C THR A 68 8.77 2.89 -10.48
N LYS A 69 8.43 1.61 -10.62
CA LYS A 69 9.29 0.62 -11.28
C LYS A 69 9.68 1.08 -12.69
N GLU A 70 8.72 1.64 -13.43
CA GLU A 70 8.92 2.18 -14.78
C GLU A 70 10.00 3.28 -14.81
N TYR A 71 9.96 4.24 -13.88
CA TYR A 71 10.99 5.27 -13.78
C TYR A 71 12.39 4.68 -13.51
N LEU A 72 12.48 3.66 -12.65
CA LEU A 72 13.75 2.99 -12.38
C LEU A 72 14.25 2.20 -13.59
N ASP A 73 13.36 1.49 -14.28
CA ASP A 73 13.69 0.74 -15.50
C ASP A 73 14.23 1.67 -16.58
N ASP A 74 13.60 2.84 -16.79
CA ASP A 74 14.07 3.86 -17.73
C ASP A 74 15.46 4.39 -17.35
N LYS A 75 15.66 4.74 -16.07
CA LYS A 75 16.96 5.25 -15.59
C LYS A 75 18.07 4.20 -15.67
N LEU A 76 17.73 2.93 -15.46
CA LEU A 76 18.66 1.82 -15.64
C LEU A 76 18.99 1.59 -17.12
N ALA A 77 18.02 1.71 -18.02
CA ALA A 77 18.26 1.63 -19.46
C ALA A 77 19.19 2.77 -19.94
N ASP A 78 18.94 4.01 -19.50
CA ASP A 78 19.79 5.18 -19.77
C ASP A 78 21.24 4.94 -19.30
N LEU A 79 21.40 4.45 -18.07
CA LEU A 79 22.69 4.18 -17.46
C LEU A 79 23.44 3.06 -18.19
N ASN A 80 22.77 1.95 -18.49
CA ASN A 80 23.35 0.82 -19.22
C ASN A 80 23.78 1.22 -20.64
N GLY A 81 22.97 2.05 -21.32
CA GLY A 81 23.33 2.62 -22.62
C GLY A 81 24.58 3.50 -22.53
N SER A 82 24.63 4.38 -21.54
CA SER A 82 25.78 5.26 -21.29
C SER A 82 27.06 4.48 -20.98
N LEU A 83 26.97 3.45 -20.14
CA LEU A 83 28.08 2.56 -19.81
C LEU A 83 28.60 1.83 -21.06
N THR A 84 27.70 1.26 -21.85
CA THR A 84 28.04 0.58 -23.11
C THR A 84 28.78 1.51 -24.07
N LEU A 85 28.34 2.77 -24.18
CA LEU A 85 29.00 3.77 -25.02
C LEU A 85 30.40 4.14 -24.50
N MET A 86 30.58 4.28 -23.19
CA MET A 86 31.89 4.55 -22.59
C MET A 86 32.86 3.39 -22.83
N MET A 87 32.42 2.15 -22.59
CA MET A 87 33.23 0.95 -22.84
C MET A 87 33.68 0.86 -24.30
N ARG A 88 32.78 1.11 -25.26
CA ARG A 88 33.15 1.14 -26.70
C ARG A 88 34.18 2.21 -27.04
N LYS A 89 34.11 3.39 -26.39
CA LYS A 89 35.10 4.46 -26.59
C LYS A 89 36.45 4.09 -25.99
N GLU A 90 36.46 3.40 -24.85
CA GLU A 90 37.67 2.88 -24.23
C GLU A 90 38.32 1.80 -25.09
N ASP A 91 37.55 0.84 -25.60
CA ASP A 91 38.00 -0.14 -26.58
C ASP A 91 38.67 0.52 -27.80
N ALA A 92 38.06 1.56 -28.36
CA ALA A 92 38.63 2.29 -29.49
C ALA A 92 39.98 2.94 -29.13
N LYS A 93 40.12 3.49 -27.92
CA LYS A 93 41.39 4.06 -27.43
C LYS A 93 42.45 2.97 -27.22
N VAL A 94 42.07 1.82 -26.65
CA VAL A 94 42.96 0.68 -26.43
C VAL A 94 43.46 0.15 -27.77
N ARG A 95 42.60 -0.01 -28.77
CA ARG A 95 42.99 -0.40 -30.14
C ARG A 95 43.99 0.57 -30.76
N ALA A 96 43.70 1.88 -30.68
CA ALA A 96 44.62 2.89 -31.18
C ALA A 96 45.98 2.87 -30.46
N LEU A 97 46.03 2.44 -29.19
CA LEU A 97 47.28 2.24 -28.46
C LEU A 97 48.01 0.98 -28.94
N ILE A 98 47.30 -0.14 -29.11
CA ILE A 98 47.85 -1.40 -29.64
C ILE A 98 48.49 -1.17 -31.01
N ASP A 99 47.79 -0.50 -31.93
CA ASP A 99 48.32 -0.17 -33.27
C ASP A 99 49.61 0.66 -33.21
N LYS A 100 49.71 1.58 -32.24
CA LYS A 100 50.92 2.39 -32.03
C LYS A 100 52.06 1.56 -31.43
N MET A 101 51.76 0.60 -30.56
CA MET A 101 52.76 -0.28 -29.95
C MET A 101 53.29 -1.31 -30.96
N GLU A 102 52.44 -1.81 -31.86
CA GLU A 102 52.86 -2.66 -33.00
C GLU A 102 53.84 -1.92 -33.91
N LYS A 103 53.49 -0.69 -34.33
CA LYS A 103 54.35 0.15 -35.18
C LYS A 103 55.72 0.45 -34.56
N LYS A 104 55.78 0.48 -33.23
CA LYS A 104 57.02 0.68 -32.47
C LYS A 104 57.75 -0.63 -32.12
N GLN A 105 57.22 -1.77 -32.56
CA GLN A 105 57.74 -3.11 -32.25
C GLN A 105 57.88 -3.39 -30.74
N VAL A 106 56.98 -2.81 -29.93
CA VAL A 106 56.95 -3.01 -28.47
C VAL A 106 56.19 -4.27 -28.08
N LEU A 107 55.19 -4.68 -28.88
CA LEU A 107 54.38 -5.88 -28.67
C LEU A 107 54.55 -6.86 -29.84
N SER A 108 54.53 -8.16 -29.52
CA SER A 108 54.43 -9.26 -30.48
C SER A 108 52.99 -9.44 -30.98
N LYS A 109 52.82 -10.18 -32.10
CA LYS A 109 51.50 -10.45 -32.66
C LYS A 109 50.66 -11.35 -31.76
N GLU A 110 51.32 -12.26 -31.05
CA GLU A 110 50.73 -13.15 -30.06
C GLU A 110 50.17 -12.36 -28.88
N GLU A 111 50.92 -11.39 -28.36
CA GLU A 111 50.48 -10.52 -27.26
C GLU A 111 49.30 -9.63 -27.66
N MET A 112 49.33 -9.04 -28.87
CA MET A 112 48.19 -8.27 -29.38
C MET A 112 46.93 -9.12 -29.47
N LYS A 113 47.04 -10.32 -30.03
CA LYS A 113 45.91 -11.23 -30.18
C LYS A 113 45.33 -11.63 -28.82
N ALA A 114 46.18 -11.87 -27.82
CA ALA A 114 45.74 -12.15 -26.46
C ALA A 114 44.96 -10.97 -25.86
N ILE A 115 45.44 -9.73 -26.02
CA ILE A 115 44.77 -8.52 -25.50
C ILE A 115 43.44 -8.27 -26.21
N LEU A 116 43.38 -8.40 -27.54
CA LEU A 116 42.15 -8.18 -28.33
C LEU A 116 41.07 -9.25 -28.11
N SER A 117 41.44 -10.41 -27.57
CA SER A 117 40.53 -11.50 -27.25
C SER A 117 39.91 -11.38 -25.85
N MET A 118 40.27 -10.35 -25.08
CA MET A 118 39.73 -10.15 -23.74
C MET A 118 38.28 -9.65 -23.80
N GLU A 119 37.45 -10.14 -22.88
CA GLU A 119 36.13 -9.58 -22.59
C GLU A 119 36.27 -8.15 -22.03
N PRO A 120 35.30 -7.24 -22.24
CA PRO A 120 33.87 -7.47 -22.49
C PRO A 120 33.44 -7.52 -23.98
N PHE A 121 34.30 -7.14 -24.91
CA PHE A 121 34.00 -7.22 -26.36
C PHE A 121 35.18 -7.87 -27.11
N PRO A 122 35.29 -9.21 -27.05
CA PRO A 122 36.38 -9.92 -27.70
C PRO A 122 36.25 -9.79 -29.22
N GLN A 123 37.33 -9.37 -29.89
CA GLN A 123 37.38 -9.33 -31.34
C GLN A 123 37.83 -10.70 -31.87
N LEU A 124 36.88 -11.64 -31.97
CA LEU A 124 37.13 -13.01 -32.41
C LEU A 124 37.43 -13.18 -33.92
N ALA A 125 37.55 -12.09 -34.68
CA ALA A 125 37.89 -12.17 -36.10
C ALA A 125 38.66 -10.93 -36.57
N LEU A 126 39.96 -11.14 -36.86
CA LEU A 126 40.76 -10.51 -37.91
C LEU A 126 41.84 -11.52 -38.34
#